data_AF-A0A521GQL2-F1
#
_entry.id   AF-A0A521GQL2-F1
#
_cell.length_a   1.000
_cell.length_b   1.000
_cell.length_c   1.000
_cell.angle_alpha   90.00
_cell.angle_beta   90.00
_cell.angle_gamma   90.00
#
_symmetry.space_group_name_H-M   'P 1'
#
loop_
_entity.id
_entity.type
_entity.pdbx_description
1 polymer ?
#
loop_
_entity_poly.entity_id
_entity_poly.type
_entity_poly.pdbx_seq_one_letter_code
_entity_poly.pdbx_strand_id
1 'polypeptide(L)'
;MNTSTTADDIIQLVQFSLQFGRVARATLHEDGQRTESDAEHTVMLGLVACGIAEKRYPQLDIGLVSQFALVHDLVETYAGDTPTLKISASQKRDKSAREHAAMKRIEQEFGQNFPFIPRMIIRYEAQTEPEARFVRAVDKIIPKATHILNGAATLRAQGITAADVRKTYADQEADMRTYASDFPEILELRKELAERMLAAIP
;
A
#
# COMPACT_ATOMS: atom_id res chain seq x y z
N MET A 1 -13.94 -25.33 16.95
CA MET A 1 -14.99 -24.82 16.04
C MET A 1 -15.61 -26.01 15.32
N ASN A 2 -16.93 -26.02 15.11
CA ASN A 2 -17.60 -27.00 14.26
C ASN A 2 -17.40 -26.58 12.79
N THR A 3 -17.25 -27.54 11.88
CA THR A 3 -17.03 -27.33 10.43
C THR A 3 -18.05 -26.39 9.80
N SER A 4 -19.32 -26.42 10.23
CA SER A 4 -20.34 -25.49 9.73
C SER A 4 -20.00 -24.03 10.04
N THR A 5 -19.58 -23.73 11.27
CA THR A 5 -19.20 -22.37 11.67
C THR A 5 -17.96 -21.89 10.91
N THR A 6 -16.96 -22.77 10.75
CA THR A 6 -15.75 -22.42 9.97
C THR A 6 -16.09 -22.16 8.50
N ALA A 7 -17.08 -22.84 7.92
CA ALA A 7 -17.53 -22.56 6.56
C ALA A 7 -18.15 -21.16 6.46
N ASP A 8 -18.98 -20.77 7.42
CA ASP A 8 -19.58 -19.43 7.49
C ASP A 8 -18.49 -18.34 7.63
N ASP A 9 -17.50 -18.57 8.49
CA ASP A 9 -16.36 -17.66 8.65
C ASP A 9 -15.59 -17.50 7.33
N ILE A 10 -15.32 -18.61 6.61
CA ILE A 10 -14.64 -18.58 5.30
C ILE A 10 -15.46 -17.77 4.30
N ILE A 11 -16.78 -17.95 4.25
CA ILE A 11 -17.66 -17.18 3.35
C ILE A 11 -17.55 -15.69 3.65
N GLN A 12 -17.57 -15.30 4.93
CA GLN A 12 -17.41 -13.91 5.33
C GLN A 12 -16.06 -13.34 4.90
N LEU A 13 -14.97 -14.09 5.12
CA LEU A 13 -13.63 -13.64 4.71
C LEU A 13 -13.51 -13.51 3.18
N VAL A 14 -14.04 -14.47 2.42
CA VAL A 14 -14.06 -14.40 0.96
C VAL A 14 -14.88 -13.20 0.48
N GLN A 15 -16.04 -12.92 1.11
CA GLN A 15 -16.83 -11.75 0.79
C GLN A 15 -16.06 -10.44 1.08
N PHE A 16 -15.36 -10.37 2.20
CA PHE A 16 -14.48 -9.24 2.54
C PHE A 16 -13.37 -9.07 1.50
N SER A 17 -12.70 -10.14 1.07
CA SER A 17 -11.67 -10.08 0.02
C SER A 17 -12.22 -9.63 -1.34
N LEU A 18 -13.46 -10.03 -1.69
CA LEU A 18 -14.13 -9.55 -2.91
C LEU A 18 -14.49 -8.07 -2.84
N GLN A 19 -14.79 -7.55 -1.65
CA GLN A 19 -15.01 -6.11 -1.43
C GLN A 19 -13.69 -5.35 -1.55
N PHE A 20 -12.61 -5.85 -0.94
CA PHE A 20 -11.27 -5.29 -1.06
C PHE A 20 -10.82 -5.19 -2.53
N GLY A 21 -11.03 -6.24 -3.32
CA GLY A 21 -10.70 -6.25 -4.75
C GLY A 21 -11.51 -5.26 -5.62
N ARG A 22 -12.47 -4.54 -5.05
CA ARG A 22 -13.25 -3.49 -5.74
C ARG A 22 -12.89 -2.08 -5.26
N VAL A 23 -12.04 -1.94 -4.24
CA VAL A 23 -11.57 -0.62 -3.80
C VAL A 23 -10.65 -0.08 -4.89
N ALA A 24 -11.08 1.00 -5.53
CA ALA A 24 -10.36 1.61 -6.64
C ALA A 24 -9.36 2.65 -6.13
N ARG A 25 -8.14 2.59 -6.67
CA ARG A 25 -7.05 3.53 -6.42
C ARG A 25 -7.05 4.66 -7.44
N ALA A 26 -6.40 5.77 -7.11
CA ALA A 26 -6.15 6.83 -8.09
C ALA A 26 -5.16 6.44 -9.20
N THR A 27 -4.32 5.43 -8.97
CA THR A 27 -3.40 4.90 -9.97
C THR A 27 -4.17 4.19 -11.08
N LEU A 28 -3.71 4.32 -12.31
CA LEU A 28 -4.28 3.65 -13.48
C LEU A 28 -3.39 2.48 -13.91
N HIS A 29 -3.99 1.49 -14.58
CA HIS A 29 -3.30 0.42 -15.30
C HIS A 29 -2.42 1.00 -16.42
N GLU A 30 -1.61 0.16 -17.06
CA GLU A 30 -0.71 0.53 -18.16
C GLU A 30 -1.44 1.15 -19.36
N ASP A 31 -2.72 0.83 -19.54
CA ASP A 31 -3.58 1.42 -20.56
C ASP A 31 -3.93 2.89 -20.30
N GLY A 32 -3.70 3.39 -19.08
CA GLY A 32 -4.04 4.74 -18.65
C GLY A 32 -5.55 5.02 -18.61
N GLN A 33 -6.39 3.99 -18.55
CA GLN A 33 -7.85 4.09 -18.54
C GLN A 33 -8.47 3.43 -17.31
N ARG A 34 -8.10 2.17 -17.03
CA ARG A 34 -8.68 1.42 -15.92
C ARG A 34 -7.99 1.80 -14.61
N THR A 35 -8.76 2.03 -13.55
CA THR A 35 -8.21 2.19 -12.20
C THR A 35 -7.65 0.89 -11.66
N GLU A 36 -6.47 0.96 -11.07
CA GLU A 36 -5.91 -0.09 -10.24
C GLU A 36 -6.82 -0.34 -9.03
N SER A 37 -6.98 -1.60 -8.62
CA SER A 37 -7.62 -1.95 -7.35
C SER A 37 -6.60 -2.22 -6.25
N ASP A 38 -7.00 -2.11 -4.98
CA ASP A 38 -6.09 -2.44 -3.87
C ASP A 38 -5.64 -3.90 -3.88
N ALA A 39 -6.46 -4.82 -4.40
CA ALA A 39 -6.04 -6.21 -4.57
C ALA A 39 -4.94 -6.35 -5.63
N GLU A 40 -5.02 -5.62 -6.74
CA GLU A 40 -3.96 -5.61 -7.77
C GLU A 40 -2.67 -4.98 -7.24
N HIS A 41 -2.79 -3.85 -6.54
CA HIS A 41 -1.66 -3.20 -5.87
C HIS A 41 -1.01 -4.13 -4.85
N THR A 42 -1.80 -4.84 -4.05
CA THR A 42 -1.34 -5.81 -3.05
C THR A 42 -0.56 -6.96 -3.68
N VAL A 43 -1.03 -7.49 -4.81
CA VAL A 43 -0.29 -8.54 -5.55
C VAL A 43 1.04 -7.99 -6.07
N MET A 44 1.04 -6.79 -6.67
CA MET A 44 2.27 -6.15 -7.12
C MET A 44 3.23 -5.89 -5.95
N LEU A 45 2.73 -5.43 -4.80
CA LEU A 45 3.52 -5.20 -3.60
C LEU A 45 4.15 -6.48 -3.08
N GLY A 46 3.39 -7.57 -2.99
CA GLY A 46 3.94 -8.87 -2.58
C GLY A 46 5.05 -9.34 -3.52
N LEU A 47 4.83 -9.30 -4.84
CA LEU A 47 5.81 -9.73 -5.83
C LEU A 47 7.10 -8.89 -5.77
N VAL A 48 6.96 -7.56 -5.73
CA VAL A 48 8.10 -6.64 -5.73
C VAL A 48 8.84 -6.70 -4.39
N ALA A 49 8.12 -6.66 -3.27
CA ALA A 49 8.74 -6.67 -1.94
C ALA A 49 9.47 -7.99 -1.68
N CYS A 50 8.85 -9.15 -1.96
CA CYS A 50 9.53 -10.44 -1.80
C CYS A 50 10.74 -10.57 -2.71
N GLY A 51 10.65 -10.18 -3.98
CA GLY A 51 11.77 -10.26 -4.93
C GLY A 51 12.94 -9.35 -4.55
N ILE A 52 12.67 -8.15 -4.03
CA ILE A 52 13.73 -7.27 -3.52
C ILE A 52 14.31 -7.82 -2.22
N ALA A 53 13.48 -8.28 -1.29
CA ALA A 53 13.93 -8.82 -0.01
C ALA A 53 14.87 -10.03 -0.21
N GLU A 54 14.48 -11.00 -1.04
CA GLU A 54 15.31 -12.17 -1.36
C GLU A 54 16.66 -11.78 -1.94
N LYS A 55 16.68 -10.80 -2.85
CA LYS A 55 17.90 -10.43 -3.58
C LYS A 55 18.84 -9.50 -2.81
N ARG A 56 18.29 -8.58 -2.00
CA ARG A 56 19.02 -7.45 -1.43
C ARG A 56 19.02 -7.42 0.09
N TYR A 57 18.06 -8.08 0.73
CA TYR A 57 17.86 -8.02 2.18
C TYR A 57 17.65 -9.43 2.77
N PRO A 58 18.66 -10.32 2.66
CA PRO A 58 18.55 -11.72 3.12
C PRO A 58 18.32 -11.87 4.63
N GLN A 59 18.48 -10.79 5.40
CA GLN A 59 18.15 -10.73 6.82
C GLN A 59 16.65 -10.60 7.11
N LEU A 60 15.83 -10.20 6.14
CA LEU A 60 14.38 -10.05 6.32
C LEU A 60 13.68 -11.39 6.18
N ASP A 61 12.67 -11.64 7.01
CA ASP A 61 11.80 -12.80 6.84
C ASP A 61 10.84 -12.57 5.66
N ILE A 62 11.08 -13.25 4.55
CA ILE A 62 10.25 -13.18 3.33
C ILE A 62 8.79 -13.56 3.63
N GLY A 63 8.57 -14.52 4.52
CA GLY A 63 7.24 -14.92 4.95
C GLY A 63 6.52 -13.80 5.71
N LEU A 64 7.24 -13.01 6.50
CA LEU A 64 6.67 -11.85 7.19
C LEU A 64 6.48 -10.65 6.25
N VAL A 65 7.40 -10.41 5.31
CA VAL A 65 7.26 -9.42 4.23
C VAL A 65 6.00 -9.69 3.41
N SER A 66 5.75 -10.95 3.01
CA SER A 66 4.56 -11.30 2.23
C SER A 66 3.27 -11.13 3.03
N GLN A 67 3.28 -11.47 4.32
CA GLN A 67 2.11 -11.27 5.19
C GLN A 67 1.82 -9.79 5.43
N PHE A 68 2.84 -8.95 5.62
CA PHE A 68 2.63 -7.50 5.74
C PHE A 68 2.15 -6.87 4.44
N ALA A 69 2.71 -7.26 3.29
CA ALA A 69 2.21 -6.84 1.99
C ALA A 69 0.74 -7.23 1.80
N LEU A 70 0.35 -8.46 2.17
CA LEU A 70 -1.02 -8.95 2.06
C LEU A 70 -2.04 -8.12 2.85
N VAL A 71 -1.66 -7.60 4.02
CA VAL A 71 -2.60 -6.93 4.92
C VAL A 71 -2.54 -5.41 4.90
N HIS A 72 -1.55 -4.81 4.24
CA HIS A 72 -1.19 -3.40 4.40
C HIS A 72 -2.35 -2.43 4.20
N ASP A 73 -3.19 -2.65 3.18
CA ASP A 73 -4.32 -1.79 2.83
C ASP A 73 -5.68 -2.45 3.11
N LEU A 74 -5.76 -3.58 3.85
CA LEU A 74 -7.06 -4.26 4.08
C LEU A 74 -8.10 -3.39 4.80
N VAL A 75 -7.67 -2.40 5.59
CA VAL A 75 -8.53 -1.40 6.22
C VAL A 75 -9.29 -0.56 5.19
N GLU A 76 -8.76 -0.41 3.98
CA GLU A 76 -9.37 0.34 2.88
C GLU A 76 -10.63 -0.34 2.35
N THR A 77 -10.89 -1.62 2.68
CA THR A 77 -12.18 -2.27 2.40
C THR A 77 -13.36 -1.49 3.00
N TYR A 78 -13.18 -0.87 4.17
CA TYR A 78 -14.21 -0.03 4.80
C TYR A 78 -13.86 1.45 4.79
N ALA A 79 -12.58 1.79 4.83
CA ALA A 79 -12.18 3.20 4.76
C ALA A 79 -12.34 3.73 3.34
N GLY A 80 -11.91 3.00 2.32
CA GLY A 80 -11.68 3.44 0.95
C GLY A 80 -10.33 4.12 0.76
N ASP A 81 -9.72 3.91 -0.42
CA ASP A 81 -8.44 4.53 -0.81
C ASP A 81 -8.52 6.06 -0.71
N THR A 82 -7.39 6.67 -0.32
CA THR A 82 -7.27 8.13 -0.25
C THR A 82 -6.01 8.59 -0.95
N PRO A 83 -6.14 9.26 -2.12
CA PRO A 83 -5.01 9.75 -2.87
C PRO A 83 -4.19 10.77 -2.06
N THR A 84 -2.89 10.52 -1.92
CA THR A 84 -2.03 11.28 -0.99
C THR A 84 -1.29 12.46 -1.62
N LEU A 85 -1.24 12.58 -2.96
CA LEU A 85 -0.40 13.57 -3.66
C LEU A 85 -0.81 15.05 -3.39
N LYS A 86 -2.08 15.31 -3.08
CA LYS A 86 -2.61 16.66 -2.76
C LYS A 86 -3.55 16.65 -1.55
N ILE A 87 -3.35 15.71 -0.62
CA ILE A 87 -4.21 15.57 0.55
C ILE A 87 -3.99 16.73 1.54
N SER A 88 -5.07 17.42 1.92
CA SER A 88 -5.02 18.48 2.93
C SER A 88 -4.85 17.92 4.34
N ALA A 89 -4.47 18.76 5.30
CA ALA A 89 -4.36 18.35 6.70
C ALA A 89 -5.70 17.87 7.28
N SER A 90 -6.85 18.43 6.86
CA SER A 90 -8.17 17.94 7.28
C SER A 90 -8.47 16.57 6.67
N GLN A 91 -8.20 16.39 5.37
CA GLN A 91 -8.39 15.11 4.70
C GLN A 91 -7.49 14.01 5.27
N LYS A 92 -6.27 14.33 5.72
CA LYS A 92 -5.41 13.38 6.45
C LYS A 92 -6.05 12.93 7.77
N ARG A 93 -6.65 13.85 8.53
CA ARG A 93 -7.37 13.51 9.77
C ARG A 93 -8.60 12.66 9.48
N ASP A 94 -9.36 12.99 8.45
CA ASP A 94 -10.55 12.24 8.05
C ASP A 94 -10.18 10.82 7.58
N LYS A 95 -9.07 10.66 6.83
CA LYS A 95 -8.51 9.36 6.46
C LYS A 95 -8.19 8.53 7.71
N SER A 96 -7.41 9.09 8.63
CA SER A 96 -7.02 8.40 9.87
C SER A 96 -8.23 7.98 10.71
N ALA A 97 -9.27 8.82 10.80
CA ALA A 97 -10.50 8.49 11.51
C ALA A 97 -11.27 7.33 10.85
N ARG A 98 -11.36 7.32 9.52
CA ARG A 98 -11.98 6.21 8.75
C ARG A 98 -11.21 4.91 8.92
N GLU A 99 -9.88 4.94 8.83
CA GLU A 99 -9.03 3.76 9.00
C GLU A 99 -9.12 3.20 10.41
N HIS A 100 -9.17 4.05 11.43
CA HIS A 100 -9.38 3.61 12.81
C HIS A 100 -10.73 2.93 13.01
N ALA A 101 -11.80 3.47 12.41
CA ALA A 101 -13.12 2.85 12.45
C ALA A 101 -13.15 1.52 11.67
N ALA A 102 -12.49 1.46 10.51
CA ALA A 102 -12.35 0.26 9.71
C ALA A 102 -11.61 -0.84 10.47
N MET A 103 -10.50 -0.49 11.14
CA MET A 103 -9.72 -1.43 11.95
C MET A 103 -10.56 -2.02 13.10
N LYS A 104 -11.31 -1.18 13.83
CA LYS A 104 -12.23 -1.67 14.88
C LYS A 104 -13.28 -2.63 14.34
N ARG A 105 -13.81 -2.35 13.15
CA ARG A 105 -14.76 -3.23 12.50
C ARG A 105 -14.14 -4.56 12.11
N ILE A 106 -12.95 -4.55 11.51
CA ILE A 106 -12.19 -5.77 11.18
C ILE A 106 -11.90 -6.60 12.44
N GLU A 107 -11.54 -5.97 13.54
CA GLU A 107 -11.33 -6.66 14.83
C GLU A 107 -12.62 -7.31 15.35
N GLN A 108 -13.77 -6.65 15.23
CA GLN A 108 -15.07 -7.22 15.60
C GLN A 108 -15.48 -8.38 14.71
N GLU A 109 -15.26 -8.27 13.39
CA GLU A 109 -15.67 -9.27 12.42
C GLU A 109 -14.76 -10.51 12.43
N PHE A 110 -13.44 -10.34 12.61
CA PHE A 110 -12.48 -11.43 12.44
C PHE A 110 -11.66 -11.76 13.68
N GLY A 111 -11.67 -10.92 14.73
CA GLY A 111 -10.79 -11.07 15.89
C GLY A 111 -10.98 -12.38 16.67
N GLN A 112 -12.19 -12.94 16.67
CA GLN A 112 -12.45 -14.22 17.34
C GLN A 112 -12.11 -15.43 16.47
N ASN A 113 -12.51 -15.40 15.19
CA ASN A 113 -12.49 -16.59 14.33
C ASN A 113 -11.24 -16.66 13.43
N PHE A 114 -10.76 -15.50 12.93
CA PHE A 114 -9.54 -15.37 12.16
C PHE A 114 -8.61 -14.28 12.72
N PRO A 115 -8.10 -14.45 13.95
CA PRO A 115 -7.29 -13.44 14.64
C PRO A 115 -6.00 -13.05 13.90
N PHE A 116 -5.58 -13.86 12.92
CA PHE A 116 -4.46 -13.53 12.04
C PHE A 116 -4.63 -12.16 11.38
N ILE A 117 -5.82 -11.85 10.86
CA ILE A 117 -6.07 -10.64 10.07
C ILE A 117 -5.84 -9.37 10.92
N PRO A 118 -6.62 -9.12 12.00
CA PRO A 118 -6.43 -7.91 12.78
C PRO A 118 -5.05 -7.86 13.44
N ARG A 119 -4.49 -9.01 13.86
CA ARG A 119 -3.14 -9.06 14.44
C ARG A 119 -2.07 -8.58 13.47
N MET A 120 -2.12 -9.02 12.21
CA MET A 120 -1.11 -8.62 11.22
C MET A 120 -1.28 -7.17 10.79
N ILE A 121 -2.51 -6.67 10.68
CA ILE A 121 -2.76 -5.24 10.41
C ILE A 121 -2.17 -4.38 11.55
N ILE A 122 -2.47 -4.70 12.82
CA ILE A 122 -1.93 -3.95 13.97
C ILE A 122 -0.41 -3.95 13.99
N ARG A 123 0.23 -5.10 13.70
CA ARG A 123 1.69 -5.21 13.63
C ARG A 123 2.27 -4.38 12.49
N TYR A 124 1.62 -4.40 11.32
CA TYR A 124 2.03 -3.57 10.19
C TYR A 124 1.94 -2.09 10.55
N GLU A 125 0.79 -1.62 11.05
CA GLU A 125 0.57 -0.21 11.40
C GLU A 125 1.52 0.30 12.49
N ALA A 126 1.93 -0.57 13.42
CA ALA A 126 2.88 -0.20 14.47
C ALA A 126 4.27 0.17 13.93
N GLN A 127 4.67 -0.35 12.76
CA GLN A 127 5.93 -0.05 12.08
C GLN A 127 7.19 -0.26 12.95
N THR A 128 7.09 -1.09 14.00
CA THR A 128 8.19 -1.43 14.91
C THR A 128 9.11 -2.51 14.32
N GLU A 129 8.59 -3.32 13.39
CA GLU A 129 9.30 -4.43 12.77
C GLU A 129 9.99 -4.00 11.45
N PRO A 130 11.22 -4.48 11.18
CA PRO A 130 11.94 -4.07 9.98
C PRO A 130 11.21 -4.49 8.70
N GLU A 131 10.56 -5.64 8.65
CA GLU A 131 9.75 -6.09 7.51
C GLU A 131 8.55 -5.17 7.27
N ALA A 132 7.89 -4.67 8.33
CA ALA A 132 6.77 -3.75 8.19
C ALA A 132 7.22 -2.40 7.61
N ARG A 133 8.36 -1.87 8.09
CA ARG A 133 8.97 -0.64 7.55
C ARG A 133 9.46 -0.83 6.12
N PHE A 134 10.02 -2.00 5.82
CA PHE A 134 10.47 -2.38 4.47
C PHE A 134 9.29 -2.41 3.49
N VAL A 135 8.21 -3.12 3.82
CA VAL A 135 7.00 -3.19 2.99
C VAL A 135 6.43 -1.79 2.76
N ARG A 136 6.33 -0.96 3.81
CA ARG A 136 5.87 0.43 3.68
C ARG A 136 6.77 1.25 2.76
N ALA A 137 8.09 1.03 2.79
CA ALA A 137 9.03 1.72 1.93
C ALA A 137 8.88 1.29 0.46
N VAL A 138 8.72 -0.02 0.20
CA VAL A 138 8.48 -0.56 -1.14
C VAL A 138 7.12 -0.11 -1.69
N ASP A 139 6.07 -0.03 -0.87
CA ASP A 139 4.77 0.54 -1.27
C ASP A 139 4.93 1.93 -1.91
N LYS A 140 5.83 2.76 -1.38
CA LYS A 140 6.10 4.10 -1.94
C LYS A 140 6.86 4.12 -3.26
N ILE A 141 7.39 3.00 -3.74
CA ILE A 141 8.10 2.94 -5.04
C ILE A 141 7.19 2.45 -6.16
N ILE A 142 6.20 1.61 -5.87
CA ILE A 142 5.35 0.96 -6.88
C ILE A 142 4.57 1.96 -7.75
N PRO A 143 3.90 3.00 -7.20
CA PRO A 143 3.16 3.96 -8.01
C PRO A 143 4.04 4.70 -9.04
N LYS A 144 5.36 4.81 -8.81
CA LYS A 144 6.27 5.44 -9.77
C LYS A 144 6.48 4.54 -10.98
N ALA A 145 6.60 3.22 -10.76
CA ALA A 145 6.71 2.25 -11.84
C ALA A 145 5.42 2.19 -12.68
N THR A 146 4.24 2.18 -12.06
CA THR A 146 2.96 2.21 -12.79
C THR A 146 2.77 3.52 -13.56
N HIS A 147 3.16 4.66 -12.98
CA HIS A 147 3.18 5.94 -13.70
C HIS A 147 4.15 5.93 -14.89
N ILE A 148 5.32 5.29 -14.81
CA ILE A 148 6.20 5.14 -15.98
C ILE A 148 5.48 4.37 -17.10
N LEU A 149 4.78 3.29 -16.75
CA LEU A 149 4.10 2.43 -17.73
C LEU A 149 2.92 3.11 -18.43
N ASN A 150 2.16 3.95 -17.73
CA ASN A 150 1.00 4.66 -18.30
C ASN A 150 1.29 6.13 -18.68
N GLY A 151 2.56 6.55 -18.64
CA GLY A 151 2.99 7.92 -18.90
C GLY A 151 2.47 8.94 -17.87
N ALA A 152 2.22 8.52 -16.64
CA ALA A 152 1.68 9.32 -15.56
C ALA A 152 0.27 9.87 -15.89
N ALA A 153 -0.58 9.01 -16.46
CA ALA A 153 -1.92 9.37 -16.93
C ALA A 153 -2.75 10.11 -15.85
N THR A 154 -2.77 9.61 -14.61
CA THR A 154 -3.45 10.28 -13.48
C THR A 154 -2.89 11.68 -13.20
N LEU A 155 -1.56 11.84 -13.21
CA LEU A 155 -0.92 13.12 -12.92
C LEU A 155 -1.27 14.15 -14.00
N ARG A 156 -1.23 13.75 -15.28
CA ARG A 156 -1.61 14.60 -16.41
C ARG A 156 -3.08 15.00 -16.34
N ALA A 157 -3.98 14.06 -16.07
CA ALA A 157 -5.41 14.32 -15.95
C ALA A 157 -5.74 15.32 -14.82
N GLN A 158 -4.93 15.32 -13.75
CA GLN A 158 -5.06 16.24 -12.62
C GLN A 158 -4.26 17.54 -12.78
N GLY A 159 -3.61 17.76 -13.92
CA GLY A 159 -2.76 18.93 -14.17
C GLY A 159 -1.60 19.05 -13.18
N ILE A 160 -1.12 17.93 -12.63
CA ILE A 160 0.02 17.92 -11.71
C ILE A 160 1.29 18.12 -12.52
N THR A 161 2.02 19.18 -12.20
CA THR A 161 3.25 19.54 -12.90
C THR A 161 4.46 18.75 -12.37
N ALA A 162 5.54 18.69 -13.15
CA ALA A 162 6.81 18.14 -12.67
C ALA A 162 7.34 18.86 -11.41
N ALA A 163 7.03 20.15 -11.23
CA ALA A 163 7.39 20.90 -10.01
C ALA A 163 6.58 20.43 -8.79
N ASP A 164 5.27 20.18 -8.96
CA ASP A 164 4.41 19.63 -7.90
C ASP A 164 4.90 18.25 -7.46
N VAL A 165 5.19 17.38 -8.42
CA VAL A 165 5.72 16.03 -8.16
C VAL A 165 7.03 16.11 -7.37
N ARG A 166 7.99 16.95 -7.80
CA ARG A 166 9.27 17.11 -7.10
C ARG A 166 9.08 17.56 -5.66
N LYS A 167 8.20 18.53 -5.42
CA LYS A 167 7.89 19.00 -4.07
C LYS A 167 7.31 17.88 -3.19
N THR A 168 6.27 17.22 -3.66
CA THR A 168 5.63 16.12 -2.91
C THR A 168 6.60 14.97 -2.67
N TYR A 169 7.49 14.69 -3.62
CA TYR A 169 8.50 13.64 -3.46
C TYR A 169 9.61 14.01 -2.49
N ALA A 170 9.98 15.29 -2.37
CA ALA A 170 10.89 15.74 -1.32
C ALA A 170 10.27 15.56 0.07
N ASP A 171 9.00 15.95 0.24
CA ASP A 171 8.27 15.79 1.52
C ASP A 171 8.14 14.30 1.90
N GLN A 172 7.82 13.45 0.93
CA GLN A 172 7.76 12.00 1.13
C GLN A 172 9.12 11.39 1.47
N GLU A 173 10.22 11.90 0.90
CA GLU A 173 11.56 11.40 1.21
C GLU A 173 11.94 11.71 2.66
N ALA A 174 11.63 12.92 3.13
CA ALA A 174 11.85 13.30 4.53
C ALA A 174 11.08 12.40 5.49
N ASP A 175 9.80 12.10 5.18
CA ASP A 175 8.98 11.15 5.95
C ASP A 175 9.57 9.73 5.91
N MET A 176 9.96 9.25 4.73
CA MET A 176 10.56 7.92 4.56
C MET A 176 11.84 7.74 5.37
N ARG A 177 12.68 8.77 5.50
CA ARG A 177 13.91 8.69 6.29
C ARG A 177 13.64 8.41 7.78
N THR A 178 12.43 8.65 8.28
CA THR A 178 12.07 8.36 9.67
C THR A 178 11.83 6.88 9.96
N TYR A 179 11.50 6.07 8.94
CA TYR A 179 11.21 4.64 9.11
C TYR A 179 12.04 3.72 8.20
N ALA A 180 12.54 4.21 7.08
CA ALA A 180 13.27 3.43 6.08
C ALA A 180 14.78 3.73 6.06
N SER A 181 15.33 4.36 7.11
CA SER A 181 16.77 4.60 7.23
C SER A 181 17.61 3.32 7.15
N ASP A 182 17.02 2.20 7.57
CA ASP A 182 17.64 0.87 7.56
C ASP A 182 17.71 0.27 6.13
N PHE A 183 17.05 0.89 5.15
CA PHE A 183 16.92 0.41 3.77
C PHE A 183 17.41 1.47 2.75
N PRO A 184 18.69 1.89 2.78
CA PRO A 184 19.20 2.96 1.92
C PRO A 184 19.03 2.66 0.43
N GLU A 185 19.17 1.40 -0.02
CA GLU A 185 18.96 1.06 -1.43
C GLU A 185 17.51 1.26 -1.89
N ILE A 186 16.51 1.10 -1.01
CA ILE A 186 15.11 1.42 -1.35
C ILE A 186 14.94 2.92 -1.57
N LEU A 187 15.60 3.77 -0.79
CA LEU A 187 15.58 5.22 -0.97
C LEU A 187 16.21 5.62 -2.30
N GLU A 188 17.32 5.00 -2.68
CA GLU A 188 17.96 5.23 -4.00
C GLU A 188 17.09 4.72 -5.15
N LEU A 189 16.51 3.52 -5.05
CA LEU A 189 15.58 2.99 -6.06
C LEU A 189 14.36 3.89 -6.25
N ARG A 190 13.84 4.45 -5.15
CA ARG A 190 12.74 5.41 -5.19
C ARG A 190 13.13 6.66 -5.97
N LYS A 191 14.33 7.19 -5.73
CA LYS A 191 14.85 8.38 -6.42
C LYS A 191 15.00 8.12 -7.92
N GLU A 192 15.62 7.01 -8.28
CA GLU A 192 15.79 6.58 -9.66
C GLU A 192 14.42 6.45 -10.39
N LEU A 193 13.45 5.80 -9.77
CA LEU A 193 12.10 5.66 -10.34
C LEU A 193 11.39 7.01 -10.45
N ALA A 194 11.57 7.91 -9.49
CA ALA A 194 11.02 9.26 -9.55
C ALA A 194 11.60 10.07 -10.71
N GLU A 195 12.92 10.00 -10.94
CA GLU A 195 13.58 10.70 -12.05
C GLU A 195 13.12 10.16 -13.41
N ARG A 196 13.02 8.82 -13.56
CA ARG A 196 12.48 8.19 -14.77
C ARG A 196 11.02 8.58 -15.04
N MET A 197 10.20 8.60 -14.00
CA MET A 197 8.81 9.01 -14.11
C MET A 197 8.69 10.48 -14.54
N LEU A 198 9.49 11.38 -13.94
CA LEU A 198 9.50 12.80 -14.30
C LEU A 198 9.96 13.04 -15.74
N ALA A 199 10.90 12.23 -16.25
CA ALA A 199 11.33 12.28 -17.65
C ALA A 199 10.26 11.79 -18.64
N ALA A 200 9.26 11.03 -18.15
CA ALA A 200 8.14 10.54 -18.94
C ALA A 200 6.93 11.50 -18.95
N ILE A 201 6.96 12.57 -18.14
CA ILE A 201 5.95 13.64 -18.17
C ILE A 201 6.34 14.61 -19.31
N PRO A 202 5.50 14.79 -20.33
CA PRO A 202 5.80 15.66 -21.48
C PRO A 202 5.87 17.15 -21.13
#